data_AF-V9GDM7-F1
#
_entry.id   AF-V9GDM7-F1
#
_cell.length_a   1.000
_cell.length_b   1.000
_cell.length_c   1.000
_cell.angle_alpha   90.00
_cell.angle_beta   90.00
_cell.angle_gamma   90.00
#
_symmetry.space_group_name_H-M   'P 1'
#
loop_
_entity.id
_entity.type
_entity.pdbx_description
1 polymer ?
#
loop_
_entity_poly.entity_id
_entity_poly.type
_entity_poly.pdbx_seq_one_letter_code
_entity_poly.pdbx_strand_id
1 'polypeptide(L)'
;MDQDFRKKMFRGAKIEDTILELEKLSQLCESYMVKSDHTERQRFYEGMAIAYTTVALKLKGEFEYIDQSVIGHLYQAASGNGITASEHGVAHTDSCSFCNRSKDEVGQLALGPGVSICSGCLEFGQQVVQSQP
;
A
#
# COMPACT_ATOMS: atom_id res chain seq x y z
N MET A 1 21.80 15.67 -39.40
CA MET A 1 21.05 15.26 -38.20
C MET A 1 21.76 14.09 -37.55
N ASP A 2 22.23 14.29 -36.33
CA ASP A 2 23.03 13.35 -35.56
C ASP A 2 22.24 12.06 -35.22
N GLN A 3 22.88 10.88 -35.32
CA GLN A 3 22.22 9.60 -35.04
C GLN A 3 21.84 9.45 -33.57
N ASP A 4 22.60 10.07 -32.65
CA ASP A 4 22.31 10.01 -31.22
C ASP A 4 21.11 10.87 -30.83
N PHE A 5 20.91 12.00 -31.52
CA PHE A 5 19.72 12.83 -31.32
C PHE A 5 18.45 12.07 -31.65
N ARG A 6 18.42 11.34 -32.79
CA ARG A 6 17.29 10.48 -33.16
C ARG A 6 17.04 9.40 -32.11
N LYS A 7 18.07 8.67 -31.68
CA LYS A 7 17.90 7.59 -30.69
C LYS A 7 17.35 8.09 -29.35
N LYS A 8 17.79 9.26 -28.87
CA LYS A 8 17.26 9.89 -27.65
C LYS A 8 15.80 10.33 -27.82
N MET A 9 15.46 10.95 -28.95
CA MET A 9 14.08 11.35 -29.26
C MET A 9 13.13 10.15 -29.38
N PHE A 10 13.55 9.08 -30.07
CA PHE A 10 12.76 7.86 -30.22
C PHE A 10 12.59 7.10 -28.89
N ARG A 11 13.57 7.16 -27.99
CA ARG A 11 13.44 6.60 -26.64
C ARG A 11 12.45 7.42 -25.79
N GLY A 12 12.49 8.75 -25.88
CA GLY A 12 11.51 9.63 -25.23
C GLY A 12 10.08 9.36 -25.70
N ALA A 13 9.85 9.39 -27.03
CA ALA A 13 8.55 9.11 -27.64
C ALA A 13 7.98 7.75 -27.23
N LYS A 14 8.84 6.71 -27.17
CA LYS A 14 8.41 5.37 -26.77
C LYS A 14 8.06 5.28 -25.28
N ILE A 15 8.75 6.04 -24.43
CA ILE A 15 8.43 6.14 -23.00
C ILE A 15 7.10 6.87 -22.81
N GLU A 16 6.88 7.96 -23.54
CA GLU A 16 5.64 8.74 -23.52
C GLU A 16 4.43 7.89 -23.97
N ASP A 17 4.58 7.12 -25.05
CA ASP A 17 3.55 6.18 -25.51
C ASP A 17 3.24 5.12 -24.45
N THR A 18 4.28 4.59 -23.79
CA THR A 18 4.13 3.59 -22.72
C THR A 18 3.41 4.17 -21.50
N ILE A 19 3.73 5.40 -21.11
CA ILE A 19 3.04 6.12 -20.02
C ILE A 19 1.55 6.27 -20.35
N LEU A 20 1.22 6.69 -21.59
CA LEU A 20 -0.16 6.87 -22.02
C LEU A 20 -0.94 5.55 -22.01
N GLU A 21 -0.30 4.44 -22.39
CA GLU A 21 -0.91 3.11 -22.33
C GLU A 21 -1.16 2.66 -20.89
N LEU A 22 -0.21 2.87 -19.99
CA LEU A 22 -0.36 2.56 -18.56
C LEU A 22 -1.49 3.37 -17.91
N GLU A 23 -1.65 4.65 -18.24
CA GLU A 23 -2.76 5.48 -17.75
C GLU A 23 -4.11 4.96 -18.23
N LYS A 24 -4.22 4.55 -19.51
CA LYS A 24 -5.44 3.93 -20.05
C LYS A 24 -5.77 2.61 -19.35
N LEU A 25 -4.76 1.77 -19.09
CA LEU A 25 -4.93 0.51 -18.36
C LEU A 25 -5.40 0.74 -16.92
N SER A 26 -4.86 1.75 -16.24
CA SER A 26 -5.28 2.15 -14.89
C SER A 26 -6.77 2.54 -14.86
N GLN A 27 -7.20 3.42 -15.78
CA GLN A 27 -8.61 3.82 -15.91
C GLN A 27 -9.53 2.63 -16.25
N LEU A 28 -9.06 1.70 -17.08
CA LEU A 28 -9.83 0.49 -17.40
C LEU A 28 -10.05 -0.37 -16.16
N CYS A 29 -9.00 -0.55 -15.34
CA CYS A 29 -9.09 -1.26 -14.06
C CYS A 29 -10.08 -0.59 -13.10
N GLU A 30 -10.04 0.73 -12.93
CA GLU A 30 -11.03 1.46 -12.12
C GLU A 30 -12.46 1.22 -12.62
N SER A 31 -12.67 1.23 -13.93
CA SER A 31 -13.98 0.97 -14.52
C SER A 31 -14.47 -0.46 -14.24
N TYR A 32 -13.57 -1.45 -14.24
CA TYR A 32 -13.91 -2.84 -13.92
C TYR A 32 -14.07 -3.07 -12.43
N MET A 33 -13.35 -2.35 -11.58
CA MET A 33 -13.55 -2.35 -10.13
C MET A 33 -14.98 -1.92 -9.80
N VAL A 34 -15.46 -0.79 -10.35
CA VAL A 34 -16.83 -0.30 -10.12
C VAL A 34 -17.91 -1.25 -10.65
N LYS A 35 -17.65 -1.91 -11.78
CA LYS A 35 -18.57 -2.89 -12.39
C LYS A 35 -18.54 -4.28 -11.74
N SER A 36 -17.70 -4.48 -10.73
CA SER A 36 -17.50 -5.82 -10.15
C SER A 36 -18.41 -6.09 -8.97
N ASP A 37 -19.13 -7.22 -9.02
CA ASP A 37 -20.03 -7.66 -7.93
C ASP A 37 -19.30 -8.45 -6.83
N HIS A 38 -18.08 -8.94 -7.12
CA HIS A 38 -17.30 -9.74 -6.21
C HIS A 38 -16.15 -8.92 -5.60
N THR A 39 -16.03 -8.95 -4.27
CA THR A 39 -14.98 -8.23 -3.52
C THR A 39 -13.57 -8.61 -3.95
N GLU A 40 -13.31 -9.89 -4.27
CA GLU A 40 -12.00 -10.33 -4.76
C GLU A 40 -11.63 -9.67 -6.10
N ARG A 41 -12.61 -9.57 -7.00
CA ARG A 41 -12.45 -8.96 -8.31
C ARG A 41 -12.27 -7.45 -8.20
N GLN A 42 -12.99 -6.80 -7.29
CA GLN A 42 -12.79 -5.38 -6.96
C GLN A 42 -11.36 -5.13 -6.49
N ARG A 43 -10.88 -5.88 -5.49
CA ARG A 43 -9.51 -5.77 -4.94
C ARG A 43 -8.43 -6.05 -5.97
N PHE A 44 -8.66 -7.03 -6.85
CA PHE A 44 -7.73 -7.31 -7.94
C PHE A 44 -7.56 -6.10 -8.86
N TYR A 45 -8.67 -5.50 -9.32
CA TYR A 45 -8.61 -4.34 -10.20
C TYR A 45 -8.09 -3.09 -9.49
N GLU A 46 -8.38 -2.92 -8.21
CA GLU A 46 -7.78 -1.88 -7.36
C GLU A 46 -6.25 -2.00 -7.33
N GLY A 47 -5.72 -3.19 -7.03
CA GLY A 47 -4.27 -3.43 -7.00
C GLY A 47 -3.60 -3.23 -8.36
N MET A 48 -4.27 -3.64 -9.45
CA MET A 48 -3.77 -3.42 -10.81
C MET A 48 -3.74 -1.95 -11.20
N ALA A 49 -4.77 -1.17 -10.86
CA ALA A 49 -4.80 0.27 -11.12
C ALA A 49 -3.64 0.98 -10.40
N ILE A 50 -3.41 0.65 -9.13
CA ILE A 50 -2.28 1.17 -8.35
C ILE A 50 -0.95 0.81 -9.02
N ALA A 51 -0.77 -0.45 -9.46
CA ALA A 51 0.47 -0.89 -10.11
C ALA A 51 0.74 -0.11 -11.41
N TYR A 52 -0.25 0.05 -12.28
CA TYR A 52 -0.09 0.79 -13.54
C TYR A 52 0.24 2.27 -13.30
N THR A 53 -0.49 2.93 -12.40
CA THR A 53 -0.23 4.31 -12.00
C THR A 53 1.20 4.46 -11.46
N THR A 54 1.62 3.53 -10.63
CA THR A 54 2.96 3.52 -10.03
C THR A 54 4.06 3.42 -11.10
N VAL A 55 3.92 2.50 -12.06
CA VAL A 55 4.90 2.37 -13.15
C VAL A 55 4.91 3.62 -14.04
N ALA A 56 3.74 4.22 -14.32
CA ALA A 56 3.64 5.45 -15.10
C ALA A 56 4.36 6.62 -14.41
N LEU A 57 4.15 6.81 -13.10
CA LEU A 57 4.83 7.85 -12.31
C LEU A 57 6.35 7.64 -12.27
N LYS A 58 6.81 6.39 -12.14
CA LYS A 58 8.24 6.06 -12.24
C LYS A 58 8.83 6.42 -13.60
N LEU A 59 8.13 6.11 -14.68
CA LEU A 59 8.57 6.46 -16.05
C LEU A 59 8.55 7.97 -16.31
N LYS A 60 7.65 8.72 -15.67
CA LYS A 60 7.64 10.20 -15.67
C LYS A 60 8.82 10.80 -14.88
N GLY A 61 9.52 9.99 -14.07
CA GLY A 61 10.60 10.46 -13.21
C GLY A 61 10.11 11.15 -11.93
N GLU A 62 8.84 10.98 -11.57
CA GLU A 62 8.24 11.55 -10.34
C GLU A 62 8.82 10.92 -9.07
N PHE A 63 9.32 9.68 -9.18
CA PHE A 63 10.12 9.02 -8.14
C PHE A 63 11.02 7.93 -8.74
N GLU A 64 12.19 7.72 -8.13
CA GLU A 64 13.17 6.71 -8.58
C GLU A 64 12.97 5.36 -7.85
N TYR A 65 12.56 5.43 -6.58
CA TYR A 65 12.25 4.31 -5.70
C TYR A 65 10.99 4.61 -4.88
N ILE A 66 10.15 3.59 -4.69
CA ILE A 66 9.08 3.66 -3.69
C ILE A 66 9.72 3.17 -2.40
N ASP A 67 10.02 4.09 -1.50
CA ASP A 67 10.48 3.74 -0.17
C ASP A 67 9.37 2.96 0.55
N GLN A 68 9.74 1.96 1.36
CA GLN A 68 8.78 1.13 2.08
C GLN A 68 7.92 1.96 3.05
N SER A 69 8.44 3.11 3.52
CA SER A 69 7.67 4.11 4.26
C SER A 69 6.53 4.71 3.42
N VAL A 70 6.75 4.98 2.13
CA VAL A 70 5.73 5.52 1.21
C VAL A 70 4.62 4.51 0.97
N ILE A 71 4.92 3.21 0.88
CA ILE A 71 3.90 2.15 0.81
C ILE A 71 3.06 2.15 2.10
N GLY A 72 3.70 2.30 3.26
CA GLY A 72 3.00 2.44 4.53
C GLY A 72 2.05 3.64 4.55
N HIS A 73 2.52 4.80 4.08
CA HIS A 73 1.70 6.01 3.98
C HIS A 73 0.55 5.89 2.97
N LEU A 74 0.77 5.23 1.82
CA LEU A 74 -0.27 4.99 0.81
C LEU A 74 -1.33 4.02 1.32
N TYR A 75 -0.94 2.94 2.00
CA TYR A 75 -1.89 2.05 2.66
C TYR A 75 -2.68 2.79 3.73
N GLN A 76 -2.03 3.64 4.53
CA GLN A 76 -2.70 4.41 5.57
C GLN A 76 -3.67 5.46 5.00
N ALA A 77 -3.32 6.08 3.87
CA ALA A 77 -4.19 6.99 3.14
C ALA A 77 -5.38 6.26 2.46
N ALA A 78 -5.14 5.09 1.87
CA ALA A 78 -6.20 4.26 1.27
C ALA A 78 -7.13 3.66 2.34
N SER A 79 -6.59 3.32 3.51
CA SER A 79 -7.35 2.84 4.67
C SER A 79 -8.08 3.97 5.40
N GLY A 80 -7.81 5.23 5.03
CA GLY A 80 -8.25 6.42 5.76
C GLY A 80 -8.77 7.51 4.83
N ASN A 81 -10.05 7.41 4.45
CA ASN A 81 -10.88 8.60 4.19
C ASN A 81 -11.09 9.40 5.51
N GLY A 82 -9.97 9.86 6.07
CA GLY A 82 -9.86 10.54 7.35
C GLY A 82 -8.51 11.25 7.39
N ILE A 83 -8.38 12.32 6.62
CA ILE A 83 -7.28 13.28 6.78
C ILE A 83 -7.34 13.81 8.22
N THR A 84 -6.28 13.65 8.99
CA THR A 84 -5.69 14.78 9.70
C THR A 84 -4.18 14.63 9.70
N ALA A 85 -3.50 15.61 9.11
CA ALA A 85 -2.16 15.94 9.51
C ALA A 85 -2.21 16.34 10.99
N SER A 86 -1.54 15.58 11.86
CA SER A 86 -1.14 16.09 13.17
C SER A 86 0.12 15.37 13.63
N GLU A 87 1.16 16.17 13.85
CA GLU A 87 2.28 15.83 14.69
C GLU A 87 1.77 15.39 16.08
N HIS A 88 2.39 14.35 16.65
CA HIS A 88 2.17 13.82 18.00
C HIS A 88 0.81 13.13 18.29
N GLY A 89 0.82 11.80 18.21
CA GLY A 89 -0.22 10.95 18.82
C GLY A 89 -0.40 9.67 18.03
N VAL A 90 0.34 8.62 18.37
CA VAL A 90 0.08 7.28 17.83
C VAL A 90 -1.32 6.89 18.29
N ALA A 91 -2.30 6.92 17.37
CA ALA A 91 -3.63 6.40 17.62
C ALA A 91 -3.49 4.89 17.90
N HIS A 92 -3.52 4.54 19.17
CA HIS A 92 -3.43 3.16 19.61
C HIS A 92 -4.76 2.46 19.34
N THR A 93 -4.69 1.28 18.73
CA THR A 93 -5.87 0.46 18.48
C THR A 93 -6.37 -0.14 19.79
N ASP A 94 -7.67 0.03 20.09
CA ASP A 94 -8.36 -0.57 21.24
C ASP A 94 -8.61 -2.08 21.08
N SER A 95 -7.94 -2.74 20.14
CA SER A 95 -8.01 -4.17 19.89
C SER A 95 -6.62 -4.74 19.62
N CYS A 96 -6.39 -5.96 20.09
CA CYS A 96 -5.14 -6.67 19.85
C CYS A 96 -4.98 -6.97 18.36
N SER A 97 -3.89 -6.53 17.73
CA SER A 97 -3.60 -6.71 16.31
C SER A 97 -3.35 -8.17 15.89
N PHE A 98 -3.25 -9.10 16.84
CA PHE A 98 -2.96 -10.51 16.60
C PHE A 98 -4.18 -11.42 16.71
N CYS A 99 -4.99 -11.23 17.76
CA CYS A 99 -6.23 -12.00 17.95
C CYS A 99 -7.50 -11.23 17.59
N ASN A 100 -7.40 -9.94 17.22
CA ASN A 100 -8.49 -9.02 16.89
C ASN A 100 -9.56 -8.82 17.98
N ARG A 101 -9.35 -9.35 19.19
CA ARG A 101 -10.24 -9.13 20.33
C ARG A 101 -10.02 -7.74 20.93
N SER A 102 -11.10 -7.13 21.42
CA SER A 102 -11.06 -5.78 21.99
C SER A 102 -10.37 -5.75 23.36
N LYS A 103 -9.97 -4.55 23.79
CA LYS A 103 -9.44 -4.29 25.13
C LYS A 103 -10.38 -4.76 26.24
N ASP A 104 -11.69 -4.68 26.03
CA ASP A 104 -12.68 -5.16 27.00
C ASP A 104 -12.66 -6.68 27.15
N GLU A 105 -12.37 -7.40 26.06
CA GLU A 105 -12.31 -8.87 26.05
C GLU A 105 -10.99 -9.42 26.58
N VAL A 106 -9.88 -8.71 26.37
CA VAL A 106 -8.52 -9.20 26.65
C VAL A 106 -7.84 -8.49 27.81
N GLY A 107 -8.46 -7.44 28.33
CA GLY A 107 -7.89 -6.58 29.36
C GLY A 107 -6.79 -5.68 28.82
N GLN A 108 -5.64 -5.65 29.50
CA GLN A 108 -4.56 -4.73 29.17
C GLN A 108 -3.91 -5.06 27.83
N LEU A 109 -3.67 -4.01 27.05
CA LEU A 109 -2.95 -4.07 25.78
C LEU A 109 -1.61 -3.35 25.94
N ALA A 110 -0.52 -4.02 25.56
CA ALA A 110 0.77 -3.38 25.36
C ALA A 110 0.76 -2.63 24.03
N LEU A 111 1.20 -1.37 24.06
CA LEU A 111 1.07 -0.42 22.96
C LEU A 111 2.40 -0.27 22.22
N GLY A 112 2.36 -0.39 20.88
CA GLY A 112 3.49 -0.13 19.98
C GLY A 112 3.14 0.92 18.92
N PRO A 113 4.10 1.34 18.09
CA PRO A 113 3.85 2.24 16.97
C PRO A 113 2.82 1.62 15.99
N GLY A 114 1.58 2.09 16.02
CA GLY A 114 0.50 1.66 15.13
C GLY A 114 -0.10 0.28 15.41
N VAL A 115 0.29 -0.40 16.49
CA VAL A 115 -0.19 -1.76 16.84
C VAL A 115 -0.38 -1.90 18.35
N SER A 116 -1.17 -2.89 18.76
CA SER A 116 -1.30 -3.27 20.17
C SER A 116 -1.41 -4.79 20.33
N ILE A 117 -0.89 -5.33 21.44
CA ILE A 117 -0.83 -6.78 21.70
C ILE A 117 -1.31 -7.09 23.11
N CYS A 118 -2.15 -8.12 23.26
CA CYS A 118 -2.62 -8.60 24.56
C CYS A 118 -1.64 -9.59 25.19
N SER A 119 -1.74 -9.76 26.52
CA SER A 119 -0.91 -10.71 27.27
C SER A 119 -0.97 -12.14 26.72
N GLY A 120 -2.17 -12.63 26.37
CA GLY A 120 -2.32 -13.97 25.81
C GLY A 120 -1.58 -14.19 24.50
N CYS A 121 -1.55 -13.18 23.62
CA CYS A 121 -0.78 -13.26 22.37
C CYS A 121 0.74 -13.14 22.64
N LEU A 122 1.16 -12.38 23.65
CA LEU A 122 2.56 -12.30 24.06
C LEU A 122 3.08 -13.65 24.59
N GLU A 123 2.33 -14.29 25.49
CA GLU A 123 2.67 -15.61 26.05
C GLU A 123 2.74 -16.67 24.95
N PHE A 124 1.77 -16.67 24.03
CA PHE A 124 1.79 -17.57 22.89
C PHE A 124 3.02 -17.32 21.99
N GLY A 125 3.33 -16.05 21.69
CA GLY A 125 4.51 -15.69 20.91
C GLY A 125 5.80 -16.19 21.55
N GLN A 126 5.92 -16.08 22.88
CA GLN A 126 7.06 -16.60 23.62
C GLN A 126 7.19 -18.13 23.48
N GLN A 127 6.09 -18.87 23.59
CA GLN A 127 6.09 -20.33 23.39
C GLN A 127 6.55 -20.70 21.97
N VAL A 128 6.05 -19.99 20.96
CA VAL A 128 6.44 -20.23 19.55
C VAL A 128 7.94 -20.01 19.36
N VAL A 129 8.49 -18.91 19.88
CA VAL A 129 9.93 -18.60 19.78
C VAL A 129 10.78 -19.65 20.49
N GLN A 130 10.35 -20.11 21.67
CA GLN A 130 11.04 -21.15 22.43
C GLN A 130 10.94 -22.55 21.80
N SER A 131 9.93 -22.78 20.97
CA SER A 131 9.72 -24.06 20.27
C SER A 131 10.52 -24.20 18.97
N GLN A 132 11.22 -23.15 18.53
CA GLN A 132 12.11 -23.25 17.38
C GLN A 132 13.49 -23.81 17.81
N PRO A 133 14.04 -24.80 17.07
CA PRO A 133 15.34 -25.41 17.36
C PRO A 133 16.53 -24.50 17.06
#